data_AF-A0A4R0S1S1-F1
#
_entry.id   AF-A0A4R0S1S1-F1
#
_cell.length_a   1.000
_cell.length_b   1.000
_cell.length_c   1.000
_cell.angle_alpha   90.00
_cell.angle_beta   90.00
_cell.angle_gamma   90.00
#
_symmetry.space_group_name_H-M   'P 1'
#
loop_
_entity.id
_entity.type
_entity.pdbx_description
1 polymer ?
#
loop_
_entity_poly.entity_id
_entity_poly.type
_entity_poly.pdbx_seq_one_letter_code
_entity_poly.pdbx_strand_id
1 'polypeptide(L)'
;MAGSYGVENPQNERYRLSFTVGGLLALQGKILATLFVENEREYMAPDVEPTNGATDTDHEIGERITRIRKQAVEENVLSIRTRSANSRVVSEVLKRLSALTETEIHYLADDDTPASDRQALMWVAMCRYYALVGEFANEVLRERYLMGFSTLTKDDYDRFIQAQSMWHPELEELSALTAGKLRSNVFKAMSEAELWEKESDTLLPSLLSKSVTAILENRPESFRFFPTRER
;
A
#
# COMPACT_ATOMS: atom_id res chain seq x y z
N MET A 1 4.21 21.04 -6.80
CA MET A 1 3.97 20.54 -5.44
C MET A 1 4.60 19.17 -5.36
N ALA A 2 5.64 19.01 -4.51
CA ALA A 2 6.20 17.71 -4.23
C ALA A 2 5.05 16.83 -3.71
N GLY A 3 4.64 15.84 -4.50
CA GLY A 3 3.66 14.86 -4.05
C GLY A 3 4.25 14.18 -2.82
N SER A 4 3.48 14.04 -1.76
CA SER A 4 3.91 13.43 -0.50
C SER A 4 4.19 11.94 -0.72
N TYR A 5 5.40 11.61 -1.17
CA TYR A 5 5.88 10.23 -1.23
C TYR A 5 6.34 9.78 0.16
N GLY A 6 6.41 8.47 0.37
CA GLY A 6 6.74 7.88 1.66
C GLY A 6 5.53 7.60 2.54
N VAL A 7 5.83 7.02 3.71
CA VAL A 7 4.85 6.68 4.75
C VAL A 7 4.10 7.93 5.20
N GLU A 8 2.78 7.82 5.37
CA GLU A 8 1.97 8.90 5.93
C GLU A 8 1.99 8.83 7.47
N ASN A 9 2.31 9.96 8.12
CA ASN A 9 2.16 10.10 9.57
C ASN A 9 0.92 10.97 9.86
N PRO A 10 -0.18 10.39 10.38
CA PRO A 10 -1.44 11.12 10.58
C PRO A 10 -1.42 12.06 11.78
N GLN A 11 -0.35 12.09 12.61
CA GLN A 11 -0.29 12.93 13.81
C GLN A 11 -0.45 14.42 13.47
N ASN A 12 -1.68 14.93 13.63
CA ASN A 12 -2.16 16.30 13.34
C ASN A 12 -2.19 16.73 11.87
N GLU A 13 -2.10 15.81 10.91
CA GLU A 13 -2.18 16.13 9.47
C GLU A 13 -3.46 15.55 8.83
N ARG A 14 -3.89 16.16 7.72
CA ARG A 14 -5.07 15.68 6.97
C ARG A 14 -4.74 14.36 6.27
N TYR A 15 -5.67 13.41 6.29
CA TYR A 15 -5.49 12.14 5.57
C TYR A 15 -5.33 12.32 4.05
N ARG A 16 -4.47 11.50 3.44
CA ARG A 16 -4.38 11.31 1.99
C ARG A 16 -5.57 10.47 1.50
N LEU A 17 -6.56 11.11 0.92
CA LEU A 17 -7.77 10.43 0.40
C LEU A 17 -7.69 10.12 -1.11
N SER A 18 -6.47 9.96 -1.65
CA SER A 18 -6.27 9.80 -3.10
C SER A 18 -6.40 8.37 -3.64
N PHE A 19 -6.68 7.37 -2.78
CA PHE A 19 -6.78 5.94 -3.13
C PHE A 19 -8.06 5.60 -3.90
N THR A 20 -8.28 6.27 -5.02
CA THR A 20 -9.46 6.14 -5.89
C THR A 20 -9.21 5.22 -7.10
N VAL A 21 -7.96 4.78 -7.30
CA VAL A 21 -7.53 3.99 -8.47
C VAL A 21 -7.22 2.55 -8.06
N GLY A 22 -7.92 1.59 -8.67
CA GLY A 22 -7.66 0.16 -8.47
C GLY A 22 -7.99 -0.36 -7.07
N GLY A 23 -7.88 -1.69 -6.90
CA GLY A 23 -7.86 -2.32 -5.57
C GLY A 23 -6.43 -2.27 -5.01
N LEU A 24 -5.80 -3.43 -4.92
CA LEU A 24 -4.46 -3.67 -4.40
C LEU A 24 -3.34 -3.37 -5.42
N LEU A 25 -3.58 -3.66 -6.71
CA LEU A 25 -2.64 -3.43 -7.82
C LEU A 25 -1.36 -4.28 -7.75
N ALA A 26 -1.44 -5.54 -7.28
CA ALA A 26 -0.29 -6.42 -7.09
C ALA A 26 0.57 -6.64 -8.35
N LEU A 27 -0.07 -6.94 -9.49
CA LEU A 27 0.65 -7.16 -10.75
C LEU A 27 1.33 -5.88 -11.25
N GLN A 28 0.65 -4.73 -11.16
CA GLN A 28 1.25 -3.45 -11.56
C GLN A 28 2.36 -3.03 -10.60
N GLY A 29 2.22 -3.37 -9.30
CA GLY A 29 3.26 -3.26 -8.29
C GLY A 29 4.52 -4.01 -8.68
N LYS A 30 4.40 -5.29 -9.05
CA LYS A 30 5.51 -6.09 -9.61
C LYS A 30 6.19 -5.36 -10.78
N ILE A 31 5.43 -5.03 -11.82
CA ILE A 31 5.99 -4.50 -13.07
C ILE A 31 6.77 -3.21 -12.82
N LEU A 32 6.24 -2.31 -11.99
CA LEU A 32 6.91 -1.05 -11.68
C LEU A 32 8.06 -1.20 -10.68
N ALA A 33 8.00 -2.18 -9.78
CA ALA A 33 9.14 -2.54 -8.94
C ALA A 33 10.30 -3.11 -9.78
N THR A 34 10.01 -3.97 -10.76
CA THR A 34 11.02 -4.46 -11.71
C THR A 34 11.67 -3.32 -12.48
N LEU A 35 10.87 -2.42 -13.07
CA LEU A 35 11.38 -1.26 -13.78
C LEU A 35 12.28 -0.37 -12.89
N PHE A 36 11.90 -0.19 -11.63
CA PHE A 36 12.68 0.53 -10.64
C PHE A 36 14.05 -0.12 -10.41
N VAL A 37 14.07 -1.42 -10.09
CA VAL A 37 15.31 -2.18 -9.83
C VAL A 37 16.23 -2.21 -11.07
N GLU A 38 15.67 -2.33 -12.28
CA GLU A 38 16.44 -2.30 -13.52
C GLU A 38 17.12 -0.94 -13.75
N ASN A 39 16.39 0.16 -13.53
CA ASN A 39 16.95 1.50 -13.63
C ASN A 39 18.10 1.70 -12.63
N GLU A 40 17.98 1.19 -11.40
CA GLU A 40 19.03 1.37 -10.39
C GLU A 40 20.33 0.65 -10.72
N ARG A 41 20.25 -0.52 -11.36
CA ARG A 41 21.42 -1.22 -11.90
C ARG A 41 22.14 -0.40 -12.98
N GLU A 42 21.39 0.40 -13.74
CA GLU A 42 21.95 1.28 -14.79
C GLU A 42 22.63 2.53 -14.22
N TYR A 43 22.16 3.05 -13.08
CA TYR A 43 22.77 4.21 -12.39
C TYR A 43 23.93 3.85 -11.44
N MET A 44 24.04 2.59 -10.99
CA MET A 44 25.08 2.10 -10.05
C MET A 44 26.35 1.55 -10.73
N ALA A 45 26.69 2.03 -11.93
CA ALA A 45 28.07 1.91 -12.44
C ALA A 45 29.03 2.68 -11.50
N PRO A 46 30.24 2.17 -11.23
CA PRO A 46 30.88 2.30 -9.93
C PRO A 46 31.49 3.69 -9.75
N ASP A 47 30.94 4.51 -8.85
CA ASP A 47 31.66 5.64 -8.21
C ASP A 47 30.77 6.37 -7.17
N VAL A 48 30.19 5.68 -6.17
CA VAL A 48 29.65 6.37 -4.98
C VAL A 48 29.76 5.50 -3.72
N GLU A 49 30.46 6.01 -2.69
CA GLU A 49 30.53 5.41 -1.34
C GLU A 49 29.20 5.59 -0.57
N PRO A 50 28.78 4.61 0.26
CA PRO A 50 27.51 4.69 0.98
C PRO A 50 27.63 5.61 2.21
N THR A 51 26.85 6.69 2.23
CA THR A 51 26.67 7.53 3.43
C THR A 51 25.58 6.97 4.35
N ASN A 52 25.98 6.71 5.59
CA ASN A 52 25.13 6.18 6.66
C ASN A 52 24.08 7.20 7.16
N GLY A 53 22.79 6.84 7.11
CA GLY A 53 21.70 7.58 7.76
C GLY A 53 20.35 6.87 7.65
N ALA A 54 20.01 6.01 8.62
CA ALA A 54 18.83 5.12 8.57
C ALA A 54 17.44 5.82 8.64
N THR A 55 17.39 7.15 8.71
CA THR A 55 16.15 7.95 8.70
C THR A 55 15.95 8.75 7.42
N ASP A 56 16.95 8.78 6.52
CA ASP A 56 16.94 9.53 5.25
C ASP A 56 16.50 8.64 4.06
N THR A 57 16.54 7.31 4.25
CA THR A 57 16.33 6.30 3.22
C THR A 57 14.90 6.21 2.67
N ASP A 58 13.86 6.46 3.48
CA ASP A 58 12.46 6.45 2.99
C ASP A 58 12.16 7.63 2.08
N HIS A 59 12.68 8.81 2.43
CA HIS A 59 12.52 10.00 1.59
C HIS A 59 13.30 9.83 0.28
N GLU A 60 14.49 9.24 0.37
CA GLU A 60 15.32 8.90 -0.77
C GLU A 60 14.63 7.92 -1.74
N ILE A 61 14.01 6.84 -1.26
CA ILE A 61 13.23 5.92 -2.11
C ILE A 61 12.08 6.65 -2.79
N GLY A 62 11.36 7.50 -2.04
CA GLY A 62 10.28 8.32 -2.56
C GLY A 62 10.71 9.22 -3.71
N GLU A 63 11.88 9.85 -3.64
CA GLU A 63 12.43 10.62 -4.76
C GLU A 63 12.88 9.72 -5.92
N ARG A 64 13.63 8.65 -5.64
CA ARG A 64 14.17 7.73 -6.65
C ARG A 64 13.05 7.12 -7.49
N ILE A 65 11.95 6.69 -6.88
CA ILE A 65 10.86 6.00 -7.57
C ILE A 65 10.06 6.92 -8.48
N THR A 66 10.12 8.24 -8.29
CA THR A 66 9.46 9.19 -9.20
C THR A 66 10.17 9.32 -10.54
N ARG A 67 11.46 8.98 -10.59
CA ARG A 67 12.28 9.10 -11.81
C ARG A 67 11.77 8.16 -12.91
N ILE A 68 11.30 6.98 -12.54
CA ILE A 68 10.76 6.00 -13.50
C ILE A 68 9.35 6.35 -14.01
N ARG A 69 8.66 7.34 -13.42
CA ARG A 69 7.28 7.69 -13.77
C ARG A 69 7.14 8.08 -15.25
N LYS A 70 8.06 8.91 -15.75
CA LYS A 70 8.00 9.40 -17.13
C LYS A 70 8.12 8.22 -18.09
N GLN A 71 9.15 7.40 -17.87
CA GLN A 71 9.41 6.19 -18.65
C GLN A 71 8.20 5.23 -18.62
N ALA A 72 7.70 4.89 -17.43
CA ALA A 72 6.56 3.99 -17.26
C ALA A 72 5.30 4.44 -18.02
N VAL A 73 5.05 5.75 -18.08
CA VAL A 73 3.91 6.31 -18.79
C VAL A 73 4.12 6.37 -20.31
N GLU A 74 5.32 6.76 -20.75
CA GLU A 74 5.66 6.93 -22.17
C GLU A 74 5.80 5.59 -22.89
N GLU A 75 6.44 4.60 -22.25
CA GLU A 75 6.63 3.25 -22.78
C GLU A 75 5.41 2.35 -22.57
N ASN A 76 4.38 2.84 -21.85
CA ASN A 76 3.17 2.08 -21.53
C ASN A 76 3.47 0.70 -20.94
N VAL A 77 4.38 0.63 -19.95
CA VAL A 77 4.87 -0.64 -19.37
C VAL A 77 3.76 -1.51 -18.78
N LEU A 78 2.65 -0.89 -18.35
CA LEU A 78 1.47 -1.60 -17.85
C LEU A 78 0.52 -2.12 -18.94
N SER A 79 0.81 -1.82 -20.22
CA SER A 79 0.00 -2.17 -21.38
C SER A 79 -1.46 -1.70 -21.27
N ILE A 80 -1.69 -0.51 -20.71
CA ILE A 80 -3.02 0.04 -20.51
C ILE A 80 -3.48 0.82 -21.76
N ARG A 81 -4.72 0.58 -22.19
CA ARG A 81 -5.27 1.08 -23.46
C ARG A 81 -5.21 2.60 -23.63
N THR A 82 -5.49 3.37 -22.58
CA THR A 82 -5.52 4.84 -22.66
C THR A 82 -4.42 5.45 -21.82
N ARG A 83 -3.74 6.48 -22.36
CA ARG A 83 -2.67 7.19 -21.66
C ARG A 83 -3.13 7.79 -20.33
N SER A 84 -4.38 8.26 -20.26
CA SER A 84 -4.96 8.82 -19.04
C SER A 84 -5.25 7.77 -17.97
N ALA A 85 -5.65 6.55 -18.34
CA ALA A 85 -5.76 5.44 -17.39
C ALA A 85 -4.38 4.95 -16.97
N ASN A 86 -3.44 4.81 -17.92
CA ASN A 86 -2.07 4.40 -17.63
C ASN A 86 -1.41 5.33 -16.61
N SER A 87 -1.43 6.64 -16.89
CA SER A 87 -0.86 7.66 -16.00
C SER A 87 -1.43 7.62 -14.58
N ARG A 88 -2.75 7.38 -14.44
CA ARG A 88 -3.40 7.26 -13.12
C ARG A 88 -2.95 6.00 -12.37
N VAL A 89 -2.89 4.85 -13.04
CA VAL A 89 -2.47 3.59 -12.42
C VAL A 89 -0.98 3.65 -12.04
N VAL A 90 -0.12 4.12 -12.95
CA VAL A 90 1.31 4.31 -12.66
C VAL A 90 1.48 5.23 -11.45
N SER A 91 0.82 6.39 -11.43
CA SER A 91 0.95 7.33 -10.31
C SER A 91 0.50 6.72 -8.98
N GLU A 92 -0.59 5.94 -8.98
CA GLU A 92 -1.07 5.28 -7.76
C GLU A 92 -0.12 4.20 -7.26
N VAL A 93 0.45 3.39 -8.16
CA VAL A 93 1.40 2.34 -7.77
C VAL A 93 2.69 2.96 -7.24
N LEU A 94 3.26 3.96 -7.91
CA LEU A 94 4.50 4.60 -7.46
C LEU A 94 4.36 5.25 -6.08
N LYS A 95 3.19 5.83 -5.78
CA LYS A 95 2.86 6.31 -4.43
C LYS A 95 2.97 5.19 -3.40
N ARG A 96 2.32 4.05 -3.63
CA ARG A 96 2.37 2.91 -2.69
C ARG A 96 3.78 2.35 -2.55
N LEU A 97 4.47 2.14 -3.68
CA LEU A 97 5.85 1.64 -3.67
C LEU A 97 6.80 2.59 -2.92
N SER A 98 6.55 3.90 -2.92
CA SER A 98 7.36 4.85 -2.14
C SER A 98 7.28 4.67 -0.63
N ALA A 99 6.29 3.92 -0.11
CA ALA A 99 6.16 3.60 1.31
C ALA A 99 6.79 2.24 1.69
N LEU A 100 7.42 1.57 0.73
CA LEU A 100 8.17 0.33 0.94
C LEU A 100 9.66 0.61 1.07
N THR A 101 10.36 -0.26 1.79
CA THR A 101 11.82 -0.28 1.88
C THR A 101 12.43 -0.84 0.60
N GLU A 102 13.73 -0.60 0.42
CA GLU A 102 14.47 -1.14 -0.72
C GLU A 102 14.43 -2.68 -0.76
N THR A 103 14.55 -3.33 0.40
CA THR A 103 14.43 -4.79 0.53
C THR A 103 13.04 -5.28 0.10
N GLU A 104 11.98 -4.59 0.50
CA GLU A 104 10.60 -4.93 0.13
C GLU A 104 10.36 -4.74 -1.38
N ILE A 105 10.89 -3.66 -1.98
CA ILE A 105 10.77 -3.41 -3.43
C ILE A 105 11.53 -4.47 -4.24
N HIS A 106 12.76 -4.83 -3.83
CA HIS A 106 13.53 -5.88 -4.49
C HIS A 106 12.81 -7.23 -4.43
N TYR A 107 12.27 -7.59 -3.26
CA TYR A 107 11.50 -8.82 -3.13
C TYR A 107 10.20 -8.78 -3.95
N LEU A 108 9.52 -7.64 -4.01
CA LEU A 108 8.34 -7.47 -4.86
C LEU A 108 8.66 -7.61 -6.36
N ALA A 109 9.84 -7.19 -6.79
CA ALA A 109 10.31 -7.22 -8.18
C ALA A 109 10.77 -8.62 -8.63
N ASP A 110 11.31 -9.43 -7.71
CA ASP A 110 11.84 -10.77 -8.00
C ASP A 110 10.81 -11.67 -8.70
N ASP A 111 11.22 -12.44 -9.70
CA ASP A 111 10.34 -13.32 -10.46
C ASP A 111 9.87 -14.53 -9.66
N ASP A 112 10.69 -15.01 -8.72
CA ASP A 112 10.40 -16.17 -7.87
C ASP A 112 9.45 -15.83 -6.70
N THR A 113 9.15 -14.55 -6.47
CA THR A 113 8.24 -14.12 -5.40
C THR A 113 6.80 -14.60 -5.65
N PRO A 114 6.21 -15.37 -4.71
CA PRO A 114 4.84 -15.86 -4.81
C PRO A 114 3.80 -14.74 -4.93
N ALA A 115 2.68 -15.00 -5.62
CA ALA A 115 1.62 -14.01 -5.79
C ALA A 115 1.04 -13.51 -4.44
N SER A 116 0.83 -14.42 -3.49
CA SER A 116 0.39 -14.12 -2.11
C SER A 116 1.30 -13.11 -1.42
N ASP A 117 2.61 -13.24 -1.62
CA ASP A 117 3.60 -12.40 -0.97
C ASP A 117 3.62 -11.00 -1.58
N ARG A 118 3.44 -10.90 -2.91
CA ARG A 118 3.25 -9.60 -3.58
C ARG A 118 1.96 -8.91 -3.16
N GLN A 119 0.88 -9.67 -2.98
CA GLN A 119 -0.39 -9.16 -2.47
C GLN A 119 -0.23 -8.62 -1.04
N ALA A 120 0.42 -9.38 -0.16
CA ALA A 120 0.71 -8.96 1.20
C ALA A 120 1.57 -7.67 1.24
N LEU A 121 2.64 -7.60 0.45
CA LEU A 121 3.48 -6.40 0.39
C LEU A 121 2.75 -5.18 -0.18
N MET A 122 1.89 -5.36 -1.18
CA MET A 122 1.09 -4.25 -1.71
C MET A 122 -0.01 -3.80 -0.74
N TRP A 123 -0.49 -4.69 0.15
CA TRP A 123 -1.38 -4.33 1.25
C TRP A 123 -0.65 -3.47 2.28
N VAL A 124 0.57 -3.88 2.67
CA VAL A 124 1.47 -3.10 3.53
C VAL A 124 1.76 -1.73 2.92
N ALA A 125 2.10 -1.68 1.63
CA ALA A 125 2.35 -0.44 0.90
C ALA A 125 1.15 0.52 0.94
N MET A 126 -0.06 -0.02 0.75
CA MET A 126 -1.30 0.76 0.83
C MET A 126 -1.56 1.28 2.25
N CYS A 127 -1.39 0.44 3.27
CA CYS A 127 -1.59 0.82 4.68
C CYS A 127 -0.58 1.87 5.16
N ARG A 128 0.67 1.78 4.72
CA ARG A 128 1.72 2.75 5.08
C ARG A 128 1.56 4.08 4.32
N TYR A 129 1.19 4.04 3.05
CA TYR A 129 1.03 5.26 2.26
C TYR A 129 -0.26 6.02 2.59
N TYR A 130 -1.31 5.31 3.01
CA TYR A 130 -2.61 5.86 3.40
C TYR A 130 -2.92 5.51 4.86
N ALA A 131 -2.62 6.44 5.77
CA ALA A 131 -2.78 6.25 7.20
C ALA A 131 -4.20 5.84 7.60
N LEU A 132 -5.23 6.41 6.97
CA LEU A 132 -6.63 6.00 7.19
C LEU A 132 -6.86 4.50 6.93
N VAL A 133 -6.18 3.94 5.93
CA VAL A 133 -6.28 2.50 5.60
C VAL A 133 -5.49 1.68 6.62
N GLY A 134 -4.30 2.14 7.01
CA GLY A 134 -3.48 1.48 8.03
C GLY A 134 -4.16 1.46 9.41
N GLU A 135 -4.81 2.55 9.80
CA GLU A 135 -5.61 2.63 11.02
C GLU A 135 -6.84 1.74 10.95
N PHE A 136 -7.57 1.72 9.82
CA PHE A 136 -8.68 0.78 9.63
C PHE A 136 -8.21 -0.68 9.74
N ALA A 137 -7.05 -1.00 9.17
CA ALA A 137 -6.45 -2.33 9.22
C ALA A 137 -6.11 -2.74 10.67
N ASN A 138 -5.56 -1.81 11.45
CA ASN A 138 -5.20 -2.05 12.85
C ASN A 138 -6.44 -2.09 13.76
N GLU A 139 -7.27 -1.06 13.75
CA GLU A 139 -8.35 -0.83 14.72
C GLU A 139 -9.62 -1.62 14.44
N VAL A 140 -9.84 -2.05 13.19
CA VAL A 140 -11.06 -2.78 12.81
C VAL A 140 -10.74 -4.17 12.32
N LEU A 141 -9.94 -4.30 11.25
CA LEU A 141 -9.65 -5.60 10.65
C LEU A 141 -8.96 -6.54 11.64
N ARG A 142 -7.84 -6.12 12.23
CA ARG A 142 -7.08 -6.92 13.18
C ARG A 142 -7.82 -7.10 14.50
N GLU A 143 -8.36 -6.03 15.10
CA GLU A 143 -9.08 -6.13 16.38
C GLU A 143 -10.29 -7.05 16.30
N ARG A 144 -11.09 -7.00 15.22
CA ARG A 144 -12.23 -7.93 15.07
C ARG A 144 -11.78 -9.38 15.01
N TYR A 145 -10.70 -9.66 14.28
CA TYR A 145 -10.12 -10.98 14.23
C TYR A 145 -9.63 -11.45 15.61
N LEU A 146 -8.95 -10.59 16.38
CA LEU A 146 -8.49 -10.92 17.73
C LEU A 146 -9.63 -11.17 18.71
N MET A 147 -10.73 -10.43 18.58
CA MET A 147 -11.96 -10.64 19.35
C MET A 147 -12.75 -11.88 18.92
N GLY A 148 -12.33 -12.57 17.85
CA GLY A 148 -12.96 -13.79 17.36
C GLY A 148 -14.22 -13.56 16.52
N PHE A 149 -14.45 -12.34 16.02
CA PHE A 149 -15.51 -12.11 15.04
C PHE A 149 -15.11 -12.76 13.71
N SER A 150 -16.06 -13.48 13.10
CA SER A 150 -15.86 -14.13 11.81
C SER A 150 -16.12 -13.22 10.62
N THR A 151 -16.69 -12.02 10.85
CA THR A 151 -17.11 -11.11 9.77
C THR A 151 -16.67 -9.67 9.99
N LEU A 152 -16.47 -8.97 8.87
CA LEU A 152 -16.21 -7.54 8.80
C LEU A 152 -17.09 -6.97 7.68
N THR A 153 -17.97 -6.05 8.04
CA THR A 153 -19.01 -5.52 7.17
C THR A 153 -18.69 -4.09 6.74
N LYS A 154 -19.38 -3.59 5.70
CA LYS A 154 -19.28 -2.19 5.28
C LYS A 154 -19.74 -1.21 6.37
N ASP A 155 -20.67 -1.62 7.23
CA ASP A 155 -21.12 -0.81 8.36
C ASP A 155 -20.02 -0.62 9.40
N ASP A 156 -19.13 -1.61 9.57
CA ASP A 156 -17.97 -1.48 10.46
C ASP A 156 -16.98 -0.43 9.94
N TYR A 157 -16.80 -0.36 8.62
CA TYR A 157 -16.04 0.73 7.99
C TYR A 157 -16.73 2.08 8.15
N ASP A 158 -18.04 2.17 7.97
CA ASP A 158 -18.77 3.44 8.11
C ASP A 158 -18.70 3.97 9.55
N ARG A 159 -18.79 3.09 10.56
CA ARG A 159 -18.57 3.45 11.97
C ARG A 159 -17.15 3.94 12.25
N PHE A 160 -16.15 3.30 11.65
CA PHE A 160 -14.76 3.74 11.75
C PHE A 160 -14.57 5.15 11.17
N ILE A 161 -15.09 5.40 9.96
CA ILE A 161 -15.01 6.75 9.35
C ILE A 161 -15.70 7.79 10.22
N GLN A 162 -16.86 7.47 10.79
CA GLN A 162 -17.58 8.37 11.70
C GLN A 162 -16.78 8.67 12.98
N ALA A 163 -16.04 7.70 13.51
CA ALA A 163 -15.18 7.92 14.67
C ALA A 163 -13.99 8.83 14.32
N GLN A 164 -13.33 8.57 13.18
CA GLN A 164 -12.20 9.38 12.73
C GLN A 164 -12.61 10.82 12.34
N SER A 165 -13.82 11.02 11.83
CA SER A 165 -14.30 12.35 11.40
C SER A 165 -14.39 13.37 12.55
N MET A 166 -14.45 12.91 13.81
CA MET A 166 -14.44 13.77 14.99
C MET A 166 -13.16 14.63 15.09
N TRP A 167 -12.05 14.14 14.54
CA TRP A 167 -10.73 14.79 14.59
C TRP A 167 -10.18 15.14 13.20
N HIS A 168 -10.78 14.57 12.14
CA HIS A 168 -10.35 14.72 10.75
C HIS A 168 -11.48 15.29 9.87
N PRO A 169 -11.62 16.63 9.77
CA PRO A 169 -12.74 17.28 9.09
C PRO A 169 -12.82 16.97 7.59
N GLU A 170 -11.71 16.64 6.92
CA GLU A 170 -11.73 16.14 5.54
C GLU A 170 -12.66 14.94 5.32
N LEU A 171 -12.89 14.13 6.35
CA LEU A 171 -13.77 12.96 6.25
C LEU A 171 -15.25 13.38 6.23
N GLU A 172 -15.63 14.45 6.93
CA GLU A 172 -16.98 15.02 6.89
C GLU A 172 -17.26 15.75 5.57
N GLU A 173 -16.21 16.33 4.98
CA GLU A 173 -16.29 17.04 3.70
C GLU A 173 -16.45 16.10 2.49
N LEU A 174 -16.36 14.77 2.68
CA LEU A 174 -16.46 13.81 1.58
C LEU A 174 -17.88 13.77 0.99
N SER A 175 -17.96 13.91 -0.33
CA SER A 175 -19.19 13.56 -1.05
C SER A 175 -19.52 12.08 -0.89
N ALA A 176 -20.81 11.73 -0.90
CA ALA A 176 -21.26 10.33 -0.83
C ALA A 176 -20.64 9.44 -1.93
N LEU A 177 -20.40 10.00 -3.12
CA LEU A 177 -19.72 9.32 -4.23
C LEU A 177 -18.26 9.01 -3.89
N THR A 178 -17.54 9.98 -3.33
CA THR A 178 -16.14 9.81 -2.92
C THR A 178 -16.03 8.80 -1.78
N ALA A 179 -16.84 8.95 -0.72
CA ALA A 179 -16.84 8.04 0.42
C ALA A 179 -17.14 6.59 -0.01
N GLY A 180 -18.16 6.40 -0.86
CA GLY A 180 -18.48 5.09 -1.43
C GLY A 180 -17.34 4.50 -2.27
N LYS A 181 -16.60 5.35 -3.00
CA LYS A 181 -15.45 4.94 -3.81
C LYS A 181 -14.25 4.50 -2.96
N LEU A 182 -13.93 5.26 -1.91
CA LEU A 182 -12.86 4.92 -0.96
C LEU A 182 -13.16 3.58 -0.28
N ARG A 183 -14.36 3.41 0.27
CA ARG A 183 -14.81 2.15 0.86
C ARG A 183 -14.70 0.99 -0.13
N SER A 184 -15.23 1.16 -1.35
CA SER A 184 -15.17 0.11 -2.37
C SER A 184 -13.73 -0.30 -2.71
N ASN A 185 -12.79 0.62 -2.69
CA ASN A 185 -11.40 0.33 -3.00
C ASN A 185 -10.68 -0.37 -1.83
N VAL A 186 -10.95 0.00 -0.58
CA VAL A 186 -10.41 -0.69 0.61
C VAL A 186 -10.87 -2.14 0.65
N PHE A 187 -12.18 -2.39 0.54
CA PHE A 187 -12.71 -3.76 0.53
C PHE A 187 -12.22 -4.59 -0.68
N LYS A 188 -12.08 -3.95 -1.85
CA LYS A 188 -11.50 -4.61 -3.01
C LYS A 188 -10.02 -4.97 -2.76
N ALA A 189 -9.24 -4.08 -2.16
CA ALA A 189 -7.84 -4.35 -1.83
C ALA A 189 -7.70 -5.48 -0.79
N MET A 190 -8.56 -5.51 0.24
CA MET A 190 -8.60 -6.60 1.22
C MET A 190 -8.97 -7.95 0.59
N SER A 191 -9.94 -7.96 -0.32
CA SER A 191 -10.31 -9.17 -1.06
C SER A 191 -9.18 -9.67 -1.95
N GLU A 192 -8.53 -8.77 -2.68
CA GLU A 192 -7.35 -9.08 -3.51
C GLU A 192 -6.13 -9.50 -2.67
N ALA A 193 -6.08 -9.14 -1.39
CA ALA A 193 -5.04 -9.53 -0.44
C ALA A 193 -5.41 -10.78 0.39
N GLU A 194 -6.53 -11.44 0.07
CA GLU A 194 -7.01 -12.64 0.76
C GLU A 194 -7.24 -12.44 2.27
N LEU A 195 -7.63 -11.22 2.67
CA LEU A 195 -7.94 -10.86 4.06
C LEU A 195 -9.46 -10.86 4.34
N TRP A 196 -10.27 -10.84 3.29
CA TRP A 196 -11.72 -10.72 3.38
C TRP A 196 -12.42 -11.34 2.17
N GLU A 197 -13.46 -12.13 2.42
CA GLU A 197 -14.30 -12.75 1.38
C GLU A 197 -15.59 -11.94 1.18
N LYS A 198 -15.88 -11.60 -0.08
CA LYS A 198 -16.93 -10.64 -0.43
C LYS A 198 -18.35 -11.19 -0.28
N GLU A 199 -18.53 -12.47 -0.57
CA GLU A 199 -19.84 -13.12 -0.65
C GLU A 199 -20.46 -13.29 0.74
N SER A 200 -19.62 -13.45 1.76
CA SER A 200 -20.00 -13.82 3.12
C SER A 200 -19.61 -12.77 4.18
N ASP A 201 -18.97 -11.67 3.76
CA ASP A 201 -18.30 -10.69 4.62
C ASP A 201 -17.28 -11.34 5.58
N THR A 202 -16.72 -12.51 5.23
CA THR A 202 -15.88 -13.31 6.13
C THR A 202 -14.48 -12.74 6.25
N LEU A 203 -14.01 -12.64 7.49
CA LEU A 203 -12.62 -12.33 7.81
C LEU A 203 -11.75 -13.57 7.63
N LEU A 204 -10.67 -13.42 6.86
CA LEU A 204 -9.72 -14.49 6.60
C LEU A 204 -8.43 -14.25 7.39
N PRO A 205 -7.90 -15.25 8.11
CA PRO A 205 -6.61 -15.11 8.78
C PRO A 205 -5.48 -14.93 7.76
N SER A 206 -4.53 -14.04 8.05
CA SER A 206 -3.38 -13.86 7.17
C SER A 206 -2.34 -14.96 7.37
N LEU A 207 -1.95 -15.61 6.28
CA LEU A 207 -0.91 -16.65 6.25
C LEU A 207 0.36 -16.10 5.61
N LEU A 208 1.05 -15.19 6.30
CA LEU A 208 2.31 -14.63 5.81
C LEU A 208 3.39 -15.72 5.66
N SER A 209 4.08 -15.71 4.52
CA SER A 209 5.22 -16.59 4.28
C SER A 209 6.37 -16.27 5.26
N LYS A 210 7.31 -17.21 5.41
CA LYS A 210 8.52 -16.97 6.22
C LYS A 210 9.34 -15.80 5.67
N SER A 211 9.41 -15.67 4.34
CA SER A 211 10.14 -14.60 3.67
C SER A 211 9.52 -13.23 3.96
N VAL A 212 8.21 -13.09 3.78
CA VAL A 212 7.50 -11.84 4.10
C VAL A 212 7.62 -11.51 5.59
N THR A 213 7.46 -12.52 6.46
CA THR A 213 7.63 -12.32 7.92
C THR A 213 9.02 -11.76 8.24
N ALA A 214 10.09 -12.38 7.73
CA ALA A 214 11.46 -11.92 7.97
C ALA A 214 11.73 -10.51 7.40
N ILE A 215 11.14 -10.18 6.24
CA ILE A 215 11.27 -8.83 5.67
C ILE A 215 10.57 -7.80 6.56
N LEU A 216 9.37 -8.10 7.06
CA LEU A 216 8.57 -7.20 7.91
C LEU A 216 9.13 -7.08 9.34
N GLU A 217 10.02 -7.95 9.79
CA GLU A 217 10.74 -7.77 11.07
C GLU A 217 11.59 -6.49 11.12
N ASN A 218 11.97 -5.95 9.96
CA ASN A 218 12.64 -4.64 9.89
C ASN A 218 11.68 -3.47 10.24
N ARG A 219 10.37 -3.70 10.12
CA ARG A 219 9.28 -2.74 10.40
C ARG A 219 8.08 -3.44 11.06
N PRO A 220 8.22 -3.91 12.31
CA PRO A 220 7.24 -4.78 12.97
C PRO A 220 5.84 -4.18 13.11
N GLU A 221 5.70 -2.86 13.09
CA GLU A 221 4.40 -2.18 13.09
C GLU A 221 3.50 -2.64 11.94
N SER A 222 4.09 -3.13 10.85
CA SER A 222 3.36 -3.59 9.67
C SER A 222 2.60 -4.90 9.91
N PHE A 223 2.95 -5.68 10.92
CA PHE A 223 2.17 -6.85 11.32
C PHE A 223 0.77 -6.48 11.82
N ARG A 224 0.59 -5.23 12.29
CA ARG A 224 -0.71 -4.73 12.76
C ARG A 224 -1.74 -4.58 11.64
N PHE A 225 -1.30 -4.54 10.38
CA PHE A 225 -2.20 -4.45 9.23
C PHE A 225 -2.86 -5.78 8.87
N PHE A 226 -2.49 -6.88 9.53
CA PHE A 226 -2.96 -8.22 9.20
C PHE A 226 -3.84 -8.82 10.32
N PRO A 227 -4.89 -9.57 9.96
CA PRO A 227 -5.67 -10.39 10.88
C PRO A 227 -4.85 -11.64 11.27
N THR A 228 -3.86 -11.44 12.14
CA THR A 228 -3.02 -12.50 12.69
C THR A 228 -2.88 -12.31 14.21
N ARG A 229 -2.76 -13.42 14.94
CA ARG A 229 -2.33 -13.37 16.34
C ARG A 229 -0.82 -13.22 16.31
N GLU A 230 -0.31 -12.20 17.00
CA GLU A 230 1.14 -12.00 17.17
C GLU A 230 1.80 -13.33 17.58
N ARG A 231 2.95 -13.64 16.96
CA ARG A 231 3.77 -14.80 17.32
C ARG A 231 4.62 -14.51 18.55
#